data_AF-A0A4Y7Q1Q6-F1
#
_entry.id   AF-A0A4Y7Q1Q6-F1
#
_cell.length_a   1.000
_cell.length_b   1.000
_cell.length_c   1.000
_cell.angle_alpha   90.00
_cell.angle_beta   90.00
_cell.angle_gamma   90.00
#
_symmetry.space_group_name_H-M   'P 1'
#
loop_
_entity.id
_entity.type
_entity.pdbx_description
1 polymer ?
#
loop_
_entity_poly.entity_id
_entity_poly.type
_entity_poly.pdbx_seq_one_letter_code
_entity_poly.pdbx_strand_id
1 'polypeptide(L)'
;MGGMPVVIIGYEPNESAVAMYIKAHDLEATSLTQGPHGDAFKKLLRHFAEVTSTPITLARIEDFDSESHYYLCCFTDSEYNFTWNCEDVMRQIVPEKFSEIIAPLSTDGIVKRVFASRGFLYSYHANGKPK
;
A
#
# COMPACT_ATOMS: atom_id res chain seq x y z
N MET A 1 -6.01 -2.45 19.47
CA MET A 1 -7.04 -2.22 18.42
C MET A 1 -6.89 -3.36 17.43
N GLY A 2 -7.96 -4.12 17.15
CA GLY A 2 -7.89 -5.28 16.24
C GLY A 2 -7.92 -4.84 14.78
N GLY A 3 -7.05 -5.40 13.94
CA GLY A 3 -7.12 -5.26 12.48
C GLY A 3 -8.34 -5.97 11.90
N MET A 4 -8.62 -5.76 10.62
CA MET A 4 -9.76 -6.36 9.92
C MET A 4 -9.30 -7.32 8.81
N PRO A 5 -10.10 -8.32 8.43
CA PRO A 5 -9.81 -9.12 7.24
C PRO A 5 -9.73 -8.23 5.99
N VAL A 6 -8.71 -8.45 5.16
CA VAL A 6 -8.49 -7.68 3.94
C VAL A 6 -8.01 -8.56 2.79
N VAL A 7 -8.37 -8.16 1.58
CA VAL A 7 -7.75 -8.61 0.34
C VAL A 7 -6.98 -7.44 -0.24
N ILE A 8 -5.74 -7.69 -0.64
CA ILE A 8 -4.90 -6.67 -1.28
C ILE A 8 -4.28 -7.20 -2.56
N ILE A 9 -4.06 -6.28 -3.51
CA ILE A 9 -3.25 -6.52 -4.70
C ILE A 9 -2.26 -5.37 -4.81
N GLY A 10 -0.97 -5.69 -4.71
CA GLY A 10 0.06 -4.68 -4.54
C GLY A 10 1.47 -5.23 -4.61
N TYR A 11 2.44 -4.34 -4.36
CA TYR A 11 3.83 -4.71 -4.18
C TYR A 11 4.22 -4.52 -2.72
N GLU A 12 5.06 -5.42 -2.23
CA GLU A 12 5.77 -5.24 -0.96
C GLU A 12 7.05 -4.42 -1.26
N PRO A 13 7.13 -3.16 -0.79
CA PRO A 13 8.28 -2.33 -1.04
C PRO A 13 9.40 -2.63 -0.04
N ASN A 14 10.64 -2.38 -0.46
CA ASN A 14 11.75 -2.38 0.48
C ASN A 14 11.70 -1.11 1.34
N GLU A 15 11.60 -1.25 2.67
CA GLU A 15 11.47 -0.11 3.58
C GLU A 15 12.63 0.90 3.44
N SER A 16 13.84 0.43 3.22
CA SER A 16 15.01 1.30 3.03
C SER A 16 14.92 2.08 1.72
N ALA A 17 14.43 1.45 0.65
CA ALA A 17 14.21 2.12 -0.64
C ALA A 17 13.09 3.17 -0.54
N VAL A 18 12.01 2.88 0.18
CA VAL A 18 10.94 3.84 0.47
C VAL A 18 11.49 5.07 1.19
N ALA A 19 12.28 4.87 2.24
CA ALA A 19 12.89 5.97 2.99
C ALA A 19 13.83 6.81 2.10
N MET A 20 14.65 6.16 1.26
CA MET A 20 15.51 6.86 0.29
C MET A 20 14.69 7.67 -0.73
N TYR A 21 13.60 7.10 -1.25
CA TYR A 21 12.73 7.77 -2.21
C TYR A 21 12.04 9.00 -1.60
N ILE A 22 11.49 8.86 -0.39
CA ILE A 22 10.89 9.96 0.36
C ILE A 22 11.89 11.11 0.51
N LYS A 23 13.14 10.80 0.87
CA LYS A 23 14.21 11.79 1.02
C LYS A 23 14.62 12.43 -0.30
N ALA A 24 14.75 11.65 -1.37
CA ALA A 24 15.19 12.13 -2.68
C ALA A 24 14.17 13.07 -3.34
N HIS A 25 12.88 12.87 -3.07
CA HIS A 25 11.78 13.66 -3.64
C HIS A 25 11.23 14.73 -2.70
N ASP A 26 11.94 15.04 -1.59
CA ASP A 26 11.54 16.01 -0.57
C ASP A 26 10.09 15.81 -0.07
N LEU A 27 9.71 14.53 0.06
CA LEU A 27 8.38 14.14 0.52
C LEU A 27 8.27 14.17 2.05
N GLU A 28 9.32 14.52 2.78
CA GLU A 28 9.26 14.66 4.23
C GLU A 28 8.38 15.85 4.66
N ALA A 29 7.74 15.73 5.81
CA ALA A 29 7.29 16.87 6.60
C ALA A 29 7.90 16.70 7.98
N THR A 30 9.02 17.38 8.24
CA THR A 30 9.54 17.77 9.57
C THR A 30 9.65 16.74 10.72
N SER A 31 9.38 15.44 10.52
CA SER A 31 9.65 14.38 11.51
C SER A 31 9.42 12.97 10.96
N LEU A 32 10.48 12.17 10.98
CA LEU A 32 10.51 10.74 10.63
C LEU A 32 9.86 9.81 11.69
N THR A 33 9.17 10.36 12.70
CA THR A 33 8.84 9.63 13.93
C THR A 33 7.40 9.13 14.05
N GLN A 34 6.52 9.30 13.05
CA GLN A 34 5.07 9.09 13.23
C GLN A 34 4.44 7.87 12.53
N GLY A 35 5.24 6.89 12.09
CA GLY A 35 4.72 5.64 11.52
C GLY A 35 3.88 5.86 10.23
N PRO A 36 2.97 4.94 9.86
CA PRO A 36 2.17 5.04 8.63
C PRO A 36 1.19 6.24 8.61
N HIS A 37 1.11 6.98 9.72
CA HIS A 37 0.34 8.22 9.85
C HIS A 37 1.16 9.48 9.56
N GLY A 38 2.46 9.35 9.28
CA GLY A 38 3.31 10.48 8.94
C GLY A 38 2.92 11.11 7.60
N ASP A 39 3.01 12.44 7.52
CA ASP A 39 2.75 13.23 6.32
C ASP A 39 3.59 12.77 5.11
N ALA A 40 4.75 12.14 5.35
CA ALA A 40 5.61 11.59 4.31
C ALA A 40 4.96 10.43 3.53
N PHE A 41 4.33 9.48 4.23
CA PHE A 41 3.63 8.36 3.58
C PHE A 41 2.42 8.84 2.80
N LYS A 42 1.70 9.82 3.33
CA LYS A 42 0.59 10.46 2.64
C LYS A 42 1.03 11.17 1.35
N LYS A 43 2.13 11.93 1.40
CA LYS A 43 2.72 12.57 0.21
C LYS A 43 3.21 11.53 -0.80
N LEU A 44 3.83 10.44 -0.34
CA LEU A 44 4.27 9.33 -1.17
C LEU A 44 3.11 8.66 -1.92
N LEU A 45 2.05 8.30 -1.20
CA LEU A 45 0.86 7.67 -1.79
C LEU A 45 0.22 8.57 -2.85
N ARG A 46 0.12 9.88 -2.56
CA ARG A 46 -0.39 10.85 -3.53
C ARG A 46 0.51 10.96 -4.75
N HIS A 47 1.82 11.08 -4.54
CA HIS A 47 2.79 11.20 -5.63
C HIS A 47 2.70 10.00 -6.59
N PHE A 48 2.70 8.77 -6.06
CA PHE A 48 2.54 7.60 -6.93
C PHE A 48 1.15 7.50 -7.53
N ALA A 49 0.09 7.95 -6.85
CA ALA A 49 -1.24 7.98 -7.44
C ALA A 49 -1.32 8.94 -8.64
N GLU A 50 -0.63 10.08 -8.57
CA GLU A 50 -0.52 11.05 -9.68
C GLU A 50 0.29 10.46 -10.84
N VAL A 51 1.48 9.92 -10.56
CA VAL A 51 2.38 9.32 -11.57
C VAL A 51 1.69 8.16 -12.30
N THR A 52 1.12 7.23 -11.54
CA THR A 52 0.49 6.03 -12.10
C THR A 52 -0.94 6.26 -12.58
N SER A 53 -1.53 7.43 -12.31
CA SER A 53 -2.95 7.72 -12.52
C SER A 53 -3.89 6.66 -11.90
N THR A 54 -3.45 6.03 -10.81
CA THR A 54 -4.13 4.92 -10.14
C THR A 54 -4.24 5.22 -8.64
N PRO A 55 -5.40 5.03 -7.98
CA PRO A 55 -5.47 5.16 -6.53
C PRO A 55 -4.53 4.16 -5.84
N ILE A 56 -3.74 4.63 -4.88
CA ILE A 56 -2.82 3.78 -4.12
C ILE A 56 -3.17 3.82 -2.64
N THR A 57 -3.25 2.63 -2.05
CA THR A 57 -3.49 2.40 -0.62
C THR A 57 -2.25 1.77 -0.01
N LEU A 58 -1.84 2.23 1.17
CA LEU A 58 -0.88 1.52 2.00
C LEU A 58 -1.65 0.50 2.85
N ALA A 59 -1.31 -0.77 2.75
CA ALA A 59 -1.80 -1.81 3.65
C ALA A 59 -0.69 -2.24 4.60
N ARG A 60 -0.99 -2.32 5.90
CA ARG A 60 -0.18 -3.04 6.87
C ARG A 60 -0.90 -4.34 7.22
N ILE A 61 -0.27 -5.47 6.97
CA ILE A 61 -0.79 -6.79 7.28
C ILE A 61 0.01 -7.38 8.43
N GLU A 62 -0.68 -7.97 9.41
CA GLU A 62 -0.06 -8.78 10.45
C GLU A 62 -0.12 -10.24 10.02
N ASP A 63 1.02 -10.93 9.98
CA ASP A 63 1.07 -12.35 9.69
C ASP A 63 0.75 -13.20 10.94
N PHE A 64 0.89 -14.53 10.82
CA PHE A 64 0.62 -15.45 11.94
C PHE A 64 1.65 -15.34 13.07
N ASP A 65 2.85 -14.88 12.77
CA ASP A 65 3.95 -14.68 13.72
C ASP A 65 3.91 -13.26 14.34
N SER A 66 2.87 -12.49 14.03
CA SER A 66 2.68 -11.09 14.43
C SER A 66 3.72 -10.12 13.85
N GLU A 67 4.40 -10.50 12.78
CA GLU A 67 5.23 -9.60 11.98
C GLU A 67 4.35 -8.71 11.11
N SER A 68 4.78 -7.46 10.94
CA SER A 68 4.05 -6.47 10.13
C SER A 68 4.68 -6.35 8.75
N HIS A 69 3.88 -6.59 7.72
CA HIS A 69 4.26 -6.40 6.33
C HIS A 69 3.53 -5.20 5.73
N TYR A 70 4.26 -4.37 5.00
CA TYR A 70 3.71 -3.19 4.34
C TYR A 70 3.57 -3.42 2.84
N TYR A 71 2.46 -2.96 2.27
CA TYR A 71 2.17 -3.11 0.86
C TYR A 71 1.63 -1.82 0.28
N LEU A 72 2.14 -1.42 -0.88
CA LEU A 72 1.48 -0.41 -1.70
C LEU A 72 0.57 -1.12 -2.68
N CYS A 73 -0.71 -0.77 -2.64
CA CYS A 73 -1.77 -1.54 -3.28
C CYS A 73 -2.54 -0.67 -4.27
N CYS A 74 -2.75 -1.19 -5.49
CA CYS A 74 -3.68 -0.61 -6.46
C CYS A 74 -5.13 -1.07 -6.23
N PHE A 75 -5.30 -2.15 -5.46
CA PHE A 75 -6.60 -2.69 -5.07
C PHE A 75 -6.54 -3.13 -3.62
N THR A 76 -7.57 -2.77 -2.87
CA THR A 76 -7.79 -3.23 -1.50
C THR A 76 -9.29 -3.40 -1.27
N ASP A 77 -9.68 -4.50 -0.65
CA ASP A 77 -11.03 -4.71 -0.18
C ASP A 77 -11.00 -5.17 1.28
N SER A 78 -11.91 -4.63 2.08
CA SER A 78 -12.08 -4.92 3.49
C SER A 78 -13.55 -5.08 3.88
N GLU A 79 -14.46 -5.17 2.89
CA GLU A 79 -15.88 -5.36 3.14
C GLU A 79 -16.14 -6.75 3.76
N TYR A 80 -16.62 -6.73 5.00
CA TYR A 80 -16.80 -7.89 5.89
C TYR A 80 -17.68 -9.03 5.33
N ASN A 81 -18.45 -8.78 4.26
CA ASN A 81 -19.42 -9.72 3.71
C ASN A 81 -18.99 -10.38 2.38
N PHE A 82 -17.80 -10.08 1.85
CA PHE A 82 -17.37 -10.63 0.57
C PHE A 82 -16.51 -11.89 0.75
N THR A 83 -17.04 -13.03 0.28
CA THR A 83 -16.28 -14.28 0.14
C THR A 83 -15.47 -14.21 -1.16
N TRP A 84 -14.36 -13.48 -1.12
CA TRP A 84 -13.41 -13.51 -2.23
C TRP A 84 -12.88 -14.92 -2.42
N ASN A 85 -13.19 -15.53 -3.56
CA ASN A 85 -12.52 -16.76 -3.97
C ASN A 85 -11.21 -16.41 -4.70
N CYS A 86 -10.33 -17.41 -4.83
CA CYS A 86 -9.05 -17.21 -5.48
C CYS A 86 -9.19 -16.75 -6.94
N GLU A 87 -10.20 -17.23 -7.68
CA GLU A 87 -10.40 -16.85 -9.08
C GLU A 87 -10.73 -15.37 -9.24
N ASP A 88 -11.60 -14.83 -8.39
CA ASP A 88 -12.03 -13.43 -8.46
C ASP A 88 -10.87 -12.47 -8.18
N VAL A 89 -9.99 -12.82 -7.23
CA VAL A 89 -8.79 -12.05 -6.92
C VAL A 89 -7.74 -12.16 -8.03
N MET A 90 -7.60 -13.34 -8.63
CA MET A 90 -6.68 -13.55 -9.76
C MET A 90 -7.15 -12.84 -11.04
N ARG A 91 -8.46 -12.64 -11.21
CA ARG A 91 -9.07 -11.90 -12.33
C ARG A 91 -8.98 -10.38 -12.19
N GLN A 92 -8.69 -9.86 -11.00
CA GLN A 92 -8.50 -8.43 -10.82
C GLN A 92 -7.34 -7.93 -11.69
N ILE A 93 -7.66 -6.95 -12.53
CA ILE A 93 -6.72 -6.33 -13.44
C ILE A 93 -5.85 -5.35 -12.65
N VAL A 94 -4.53 -5.57 -12.71
CA VAL A 94 -3.56 -4.60 -12.22
C VAL A 94 -3.38 -3.54 -13.31
N PRO A 95 -3.61 -2.25 -13.02
CA PRO A 95 -3.36 -1.19 -13.99
C PRO A 95 -1.91 -1.22 -14.47
N GLU A 96 -1.68 -1.15 -15.78
CA GLU A 96 -0.34 -1.28 -16.37
C GLU A 96 0.65 -0.27 -15.75
N LYS A 97 0.23 0.99 -15.60
CA LYS A 97 1.04 2.04 -14.98
C LYS A 97 1.41 1.78 -13.52
N PHE A 98 0.71 0.87 -12.83
CA PHE A 98 1.05 0.55 -11.45
C PHE A 98 2.44 -0.08 -11.33
N SER A 99 2.96 -0.74 -12.36
CA SER A 99 4.33 -1.28 -12.34
C SER A 99 5.41 -0.19 -12.25
N GLU A 100 5.08 1.08 -12.51
CA GLU A 100 6.04 2.19 -12.39
C GLU A 100 6.53 2.40 -10.94
N ILE A 101 5.84 1.84 -9.93
CA ILE A 101 6.30 1.90 -8.53
C ILE A 101 7.39 0.86 -8.18
N ILE A 102 7.66 -0.12 -9.06
CA ILE A 102 8.62 -1.21 -8.81
C ILE A 102 10.05 -0.67 -8.71
N ALA A 103 10.49 0.03 -9.76
CA ALA A 103 11.85 0.56 -9.87
C ALA A 103 12.22 1.53 -8.73
N PRO A 104 11.39 2.52 -8.37
CA PRO A 104 11.73 3.46 -7.30
C PRO A 104 11.78 2.82 -5.91
N LEU A 105 11.04 1.73 -5.69
CA LEU A 105 10.87 1.13 -4.35
C LEU A 105 11.61 -0.19 -4.17
N SER A 106 12.40 -0.60 -5.15
CA SER A 106 13.17 -1.86 -5.12
C SER A 106 12.32 -3.06 -4.68
N THR A 107 11.14 -3.21 -5.30
CA THR A 107 10.27 -4.36 -5.03
C THR A 107 10.86 -5.61 -5.70
N ASP A 108 10.38 -6.80 -5.32
CA ASP A 108 10.74 -8.06 -6.00
C ASP A 108 10.21 -8.18 -7.44
N GLY A 109 9.51 -7.15 -7.93
CA GLY A 109 8.89 -7.10 -9.24
C GLY A 109 7.65 -7.99 -9.38
N ILE A 110 7.20 -8.64 -8.30
CA ILE A 110 6.09 -9.57 -8.31
C ILE A 110 4.89 -8.91 -7.64
N VAL A 111 3.78 -8.77 -8.36
CA VAL A 111 2.52 -8.33 -7.75
C VAL A 111 2.05 -9.43 -6.81
N LYS A 112 1.84 -9.08 -5.54
CA LYS A 112 1.32 -9.96 -4.52
C LYS A 112 -0.19 -9.78 -4.43
N ARG A 113 -0.90 -10.91 -4.34
CA ARG A 113 -2.33 -10.98 -4.08
C ARG A 113 -2.48 -11.68 -2.75
N VAL A 114 -2.84 -10.94 -1.71
CA VAL A 114 -2.75 -11.43 -0.32
C VAL A 114 -4.12 -11.36 0.33
N PHE A 115 -4.46 -12.46 1.01
CA PHE A 115 -5.57 -12.54 1.95
C PHE A 115 -4.99 -12.47 3.36
N ALA A 116 -5.41 -11.49 4.13
CA ALA A 116 -4.99 -11.34 5.51
C ALA A 116 -6.20 -11.32 6.43
N SER A 117 -6.12 -12.05 7.55
CA SER A 117 -7.14 -12.01 8.59
C SER A 117 -7.06 -10.73 9.43
N ARG A 118 -5.91 -10.06 9.44
CA ARG A 118 -5.63 -8.84 10.20
C ARG A 118 -4.82 -7.85 9.36
N GLY A 119 -5.51 -6.86 8.83
CA GLY A 119 -4.93 -5.76 8.06
C GLY A 119 -5.42 -4.40 8.51
N PHE A 120 -4.64 -3.38 8.16
CA PHE A 120 -4.92 -1.97 8.35
C PHE A 120 -4.71 -1.26 7.01
N LEU A 121 -5.74 -0.59 6.51
CA LEU A 121 -5.70 0.11 5.24
C LEU A 121 -5.60 1.61 5.47
N TYR A 122 -4.67 2.26 4.76
CA TYR A 122 -4.45 3.69 4.79
C TYR A 122 -4.51 4.21 3.36
N SER A 123 -5.57 4.93 3.03
CA SER A 123 -5.68 5.64 1.76
C SER A 123 -6.07 7.08 2.02
N TYR A 124 -5.63 7.97 1.14
CA TYR A 124 -5.84 9.41 1.29
C TYR A 124 -6.49 9.97 0.04
N HIS A 125 -7.52 10.79 0.25
CA HIS A 125 -8.10 11.59 -0.82
C HIS A 125 -7.11 12.65 -1.32
N ALA A 126 -7.40 13.25 -2.48
CA ALA A 126 -6.60 14.34 -3.06
C ALA A 126 -6.43 15.55 -2.10
N ASN A 127 -7.40 15.80 -1.20
CA ASN A 127 -7.33 16.82 -0.16
C ASN A 127 -6.49 16.40 1.07
N GLY A 128 -5.94 15.19 1.05
CA GLY A 128 -5.12 14.63 2.11
C GLY A 128 -5.87 14.12 3.34
N LYS A 129 -7.20 14.04 3.29
CA LYS A 129 -7.97 13.37 4.34
C LYS A 129 -7.93 11.85 4.14
N PRO A 130 -7.93 11.05 5.21
CA PRO A 130 -8.13 9.62 5.08
C PRO A 130 -9.48 9.35 4.39
N LYS A 131 -9.53 8.29 3.58
CA LYS A 131 -10.76 7.76 3.00
C LYS A 131 -11.53 6.93 4.03
#